data_AF-A0A1F6HSH3-F1
#
_entry.id   AF-A0A1F6HSH3-F1
#
_cell.length_a   1.000
_cell.length_b   1.000
_cell.length_c   1.000
_cell.angle_alpha   90.00
_cell.angle_beta   90.00
_cell.angle_gamma   90.00
#
_symmetry.space_group_name_H-M   'P 1'
#
loop_
_entity.id
_entity.type
_entity.pdbx_description
1 polymer ?
#
loop_
_entity_poly.entity_id
_entity_poly.type
_entity_poly.pdbx_seq_one_letter_code
_entity_poly.pdbx_strand_id
1 'polypeptide(L)'
;MYTQMGRKKFIKGLLAIYISIFIIGTGLIVAMHATPSSALAVFRIPQNLREVGPELGMTWPTSLRVYHFFLVSFFILVLLNIVALSRLNEQKWRSICRISSFFGILLMWSTALFFVLPLTLDGNFQATNIQTALVYSMLAFGLFIVNLLTFTVAQKTSPTKTK
;
A
#
# COMPACT_ATOMS: atom_id res chain seq x y z
N MET A 1 17.34 -5.66 28.90
CA MET A 1 18.42 -5.51 27.89
C MET A 1 18.09 -6.15 26.54
N TYR A 2 17.26 -7.20 26.48
CA TYR A 2 16.76 -7.86 25.24
C TYR A 2 15.83 -6.98 24.36
N THR A 3 15.42 -5.79 24.81
CA THR A 3 14.35 -4.98 24.20
C THR A 3 14.84 -3.88 23.25
N GLN A 4 16.08 -3.41 23.36
CA GLN A 4 16.62 -2.33 22.51
C GLN A 4 17.21 -2.86 21.19
N MET A 5 17.96 -3.96 21.25
CA MET A 5 18.61 -4.55 20.07
C MET A 5 17.59 -5.21 19.13
N GLY A 6 16.58 -5.90 19.67
CA GLY A 6 15.48 -6.47 18.89
C GLY A 6 14.66 -5.39 18.16
N ARG A 7 14.40 -4.25 18.82
CA ARG A 7 13.68 -3.11 18.23
C ARG A 7 14.43 -2.47 17.07
N LYS A 8 15.75 -2.25 17.21
CA LYS A 8 16.57 -1.71 16.12
C LYS A 8 16.57 -2.64 14.90
N LYS A 9 16.67 -3.96 15.11
CA LYS A 9 16.56 -4.96 14.03
C LYS A 9 15.18 -4.92 13.38
N PHE A 10 14.11 -4.80 14.17
CA PHE A 10 12.74 -4.70 13.65
C PHE A 10 12.51 -3.45 12.78
N ILE A 11 12.97 -2.27 13.23
CA ILE A 11 12.90 -1.03 12.44
C ILE A 11 13.66 -1.17 11.13
N LYS A 12 14.86 -1.76 11.16
CA LYS A 12 15.64 -2.04 9.95
C LYS A 12 14.90 -2.99 9.00
N GLY A 13 14.21 -3.99 9.53
CA GLY A 13 13.35 -4.89 8.74
C GLY A 13 12.21 -4.15 8.05
N LEU A 14 11.48 -3.30 8.77
CA LEU A 14 10.43 -2.46 8.18
C LEU A 14 10.98 -1.52 7.10
N LEU A 15 12.14 -0.89 7.35
CA LEU A 15 12.80 -0.03 6.37
C LEU A 15 13.16 -0.80 5.09
N ALA A 16 13.74 -1.99 5.23
CA ALA A 16 14.06 -2.86 4.11
C ALA A 16 12.80 -3.25 3.33
N ILE A 17 11.69 -3.57 4.02
CA ILE A 17 10.40 -3.87 3.39
C ILE A 17 9.90 -2.68 2.56
N TYR A 18 9.89 -1.45 3.09
CA TYR A 18 9.44 -0.29 2.31
C TYR A 18 10.35 0.02 1.12
N ILE A 19 11.67 -0.13 1.26
CA ILE A 19 12.61 0.03 0.15
C ILE A 19 12.33 -1.01 -0.94
N SER A 20 12.13 -2.28 -0.56
CA SER A 20 11.76 -3.34 -1.50
C SER A 20 10.42 -3.07 -2.17
N ILE A 21 9.41 -2.61 -1.42
CA ILE A 21 8.10 -2.20 -1.98
C ILE A 21 8.28 -1.08 -3.01
N PHE A 22 9.11 -0.08 -2.71
CA PHE A 22 9.38 1.02 -3.63
C PHE A 22 10.02 0.52 -4.93
N ILE A 23 11.12 -0.26 -4.83
CA ILE A 23 11.87 -0.77 -5.98
C ILE A 23 11.00 -1.72 -6.83
N ILE A 24 10.36 -2.70 -6.19
CA ILE A 24 9.53 -3.70 -6.88
C ILE A 24 8.30 -3.02 -7.48
N GLY A 25 7.65 -2.12 -6.74
CA GLY A 25 6.48 -1.39 -7.22
C GLY A 25 6.78 -0.54 -8.45
N THR A 26 7.86 0.25 -8.42
CA THR A 26 8.30 1.03 -9.59
C THR A 26 8.68 0.12 -10.75
N GLY A 27 9.42 -0.96 -10.50
CA GLY A 27 9.81 -1.93 -11.52
C GLY A 27 8.61 -2.59 -12.20
N LEU A 28 7.60 -3.00 -11.43
CA LEU A 28 6.35 -3.58 -11.95
C LEU A 28 5.60 -2.59 -12.83
N ILE A 29 5.45 -1.34 -12.39
CA ILE A 29 4.78 -0.30 -13.18
C ILE A 29 5.49 -0.10 -14.51
N VAL A 30 6.81 0.05 -14.50
CA VAL A 30 7.59 0.20 -15.74
C VAL A 30 7.42 -1.02 -16.63
N ALA A 31 7.57 -2.23 -16.09
CA ALA A 31 7.45 -3.47 -16.86
C ALA A 31 6.06 -3.61 -17.53
N MET A 32 4.99 -3.25 -16.79
CA MET A 32 3.62 -3.29 -17.29
C MET A 32 3.35 -2.28 -18.41
N HIS A 33 4.00 -1.11 -18.39
CA HIS A 33 3.85 -0.10 -19.43
C HIS A 33 4.76 -0.36 -20.63
N ALA A 34 5.89 -1.05 -20.42
CA ALA A 34 6.88 -1.32 -21.47
C ALA A 34 6.62 -2.61 -22.26
N THR A 35 5.98 -3.63 -21.67
CA THR A 35 5.86 -4.95 -22.31
C THR A 35 4.44 -5.53 -22.28
N PRO A 36 3.86 -5.89 -23.44
CA PRO A 36 2.57 -6.54 -23.50
C PRO A 36 2.69 -8.07 -23.24
N SER A 37 3.19 -8.49 -22.08
CA SER A 37 3.23 -9.92 -21.69
C SER A 37 1.94 -10.39 -21.01
N SER A 38 1.41 -11.56 -21.39
CA SER A 38 0.23 -12.19 -20.77
C SER A 38 0.44 -12.54 -19.30
N ALA A 39 1.68 -12.88 -18.91
CA ALA A 39 2.02 -13.17 -17.51
C ALA A 39 1.88 -11.94 -16.58
N LEU A 40 1.97 -10.73 -17.14
CA LEU A 40 1.81 -9.47 -16.40
C LEU A 40 0.38 -8.93 -16.46
N ALA A 41 -0.55 -9.61 -17.15
CA ALA A 41 -1.91 -9.11 -17.38
C ALA A 41 -2.68 -8.86 -16.07
N VAL A 42 -2.56 -9.74 -15.07
CA VAL A 42 -3.20 -9.57 -13.75
C VAL A 42 -2.71 -8.30 -13.03
N PHE A 43 -1.47 -7.90 -13.27
CA PHE A 43 -0.91 -6.68 -12.69
C PHE A 43 -1.29 -5.42 -13.48
N ARG A 44 -1.90 -5.51 -14.67
CA ARG A 44 -2.37 -4.37 -15.45
C ARG A 44 -3.61 -3.72 -14.84
N ILE A 45 -3.38 -3.00 -13.75
CA ILE A 45 -4.39 -2.24 -13.03
C ILE A 45 -5.27 -1.39 -13.97
N PRO A 46 -4.75 -0.67 -14.99
CA PRO A 46 -5.59 0.05 -15.95
C PRO A 46 -6.57 -0.86 -16.70
N GLN A 47 -6.15 -2.04 -17.14
CA GLN A 47 -7.03 -2.97 -17.84
C GLN A 47 -8.13 -3.49 -16.90
N ASN A 48 -7.75 -3.92 -15.69
CA ASN A 48 -8.70 -4.40 -14.69
C ASN A 48 -9.69 -3.30 -14.26
N LEU A 49 -9.26 -2.04 -14.20
CA LEU A 49 -10.13 -0.90 -13.90
C LEU A 49 -11.13 -0.60 -15.02
N ARG A 50 -10.80 -0.94 -16.27
CA ARG A 50 -11.72 -0.80 -17.39
C ARG A 50 -12.84 -1.82 -17.31
N GLU A 51 -12.57 -2.97 -16.71
CA GLU A 51 -13.52 -4.06 -16.49
C GLU A 51 -14.38 -3.79 -15.23
N VAL A 52 -13.75 -3.37 -14.12
CA VAL A 52 -14.42 -3.12 -12.83
C VAL A 52 -15.09 -1.75 -12.74
N GLY A 53 -14.57 -0.73 -13.41
CA GLY A 53 -15.07 0.65 -13.32
C GLY A 53 -16.56 0.80 -13.63
N PRO A 54 -17.07 0.22 -14.73
CA PRO A 54 -18.49 0.25 -15.06
C PRO A 54 -19.41 -0.38 -14.01
N GLU A 55 -18.96 -1.44 -13.32
CA GLU A 55 -19.70 -2.11 -12.23
C GLU A 55 -19.91 -1.18 -11.03
N LEU A 56 -19.01 -0.21 -10.84
CA LEU A 56 -19.13 0.82 -9.82
C LEU A 56 -19.79 2.12 -10.34
N GLY A 57 -20.41 2.08 -11.52
CA GLY A 57 -21.03 3.25 -12.16
C GLY A 57 -20.03 4.33 -12.59
N MET A 58 -18.75 3.99 -12.75
CA MET A 58 -17.70 4.95 -13.14
C MET A 58 -17.35 4.85 -14.63
N THR A 59 -17.09 6.01 -15.24
CA THR A 59 -16.54 6.06 -16.59
C THR A 59 -15.04 5.75 -16.57
N TRP A 60 -14.52 5.22 -17.68
CA TRP A 60 -13.10 4.90 -17.83
C TRP A 60 -12.14 6.05 -17.45
N PRO A 61 -12.34 7.30 -17.91
CA PRO A 61 -11.49 8.42 -17.49
C PRO A 61 -11.50 8.66 -15.98
N THR A 62 -12.62 8.44 -15.31
CA THR A 62 -12.76 8.60 -13.86
C THR A 62 -12.02 7.49 -13.12
N SER A 63 -12.23 6.22 -13.47
CA SER A 63 -11.52 5.08 -12.88
C SER A 63 -10.01 5.21 -13.04
N LEU A 64 -9.56 5.70 -14.19
CA LEU A 64 -8.14 5.94 -14.46
C LEU A 64 -7.57 7.07 -13.58
N ARG A 65 -8.31 8.17 -13.35
CA ARG A 65 -7.87 9.25 -12.44
C ARG A 65 -7.79 8.77 -11.00
N VAL A 66 -8.79 8.02 -10.53
CA VAL A 66 -8.81 7.42 -9.19
C VAL A 66 -7.56 6.55 -9.00
N TYR A 67 -7.23 5.70 -9.99
CA TYR A 67 -6.02 4.91 -9.96
C TYR A 67 -4.74 5.72 -9.82
N HIS A 68 -4.53 6.73 -10.66
CA HIS A 68 -3.33 7.56 -10.59
C HIS A 68 -3.23 8.27 -9.24
N PHE A 69 -4.36 8.76 -8.71
CA PHE A 69 -4.40 9.36 -7.38
C PHE A 69 -3.95 8.38 -6.31
N PHE A 70 -4.54 7.17 -6.26
CA PHE A 70 -4.17 6.13 -5.30
C PHE A 70 -2.70 5.71 -5.45
N LEU A 71 -2.21 5.56 -6.68
CA LEU A 71 -0.84 5.17 -6.98
C LEU A 71 0.16 6.23 -6.49
N VAL A 72 -0.07 7.50 -6.82
CA VAL A 72 0.79 8.60 -6.39
C VAL A 72 0.75 8.74 -4.87
N SER A 73 -0.43 8.70 -4.25
CA SER A 73 -0.57 8.70 -2.79
C SER A 73 0.20 7.54 -2.16
N PHE A 74 0.10 6.33 -2.72
CA PHE A 74 0.84 5.17 -2.23
C PHE A 74 2.35 5.41 -2.20
N PHE A 75 2.95 5.87 -3.31
CA PHE A 75 4.39 6.12 -3.37
C PHE A 75 4.83 7.25 -2.43
N ILE A 76 4.04 8.31 -2.32
CA ILE A 76 4.31 9.39 -1.35
C ILE A 76 4.35 8.83 0.07
N LEU A 77 3.37 8.00 0.45
CA LEU A 77 3.32 7.40 1.79
C LEU A 77 4.48 6.44 2.04
N VAL A 78 4.85 5.63 1.04
CA VAL A 78 6.04 4.74 1.11
C VAL A 78 7.31 5.56 1.34
N LEU A 79 7.54 6.61 0.54
CA LEU A 79 8.71 7.47 0.70
C LEU A 79 8.73 8.18 2.07
N LEU A 80 7.58 8.69 2.52
CA LEU A 80 7.46 9.29 3.84
C LEU A 80 7.80 8.28 4.95
N ASN A 81 7.30 7.04 4.86
CA ASN A 81 7.62 5.99 5.82
C ASN A 81 9.10 5.60 5.80
N ILE A 82 9.75 5.54 4.63
CA ILE A 82 11.19 5.28 4.50
C ILE A 82 11.98 6.36 5.26
N VAL A 83 11.74 7.63 4.94
CA VAL A 83 12.47 8.75 5.55
C VAL A 83 12.18 8.82 7.05
N ALA A 84 10.92 8.68 7.45
CA ALA A 84 10.51 8.77 8.84
C ALA A 84 11.05 7.61 9.70
N LEU A 85 11.06 6.38 9.19
CA LEU A 85 11.64 5.22 9.88
C LEU A 85 13.15 5.40 10.13
N SER A 86 13.86 6.03 9.19
CA SER A 86 15.30 6.30 9.33
C SER A 86 15.63 7.34 10.42
N ARG A 87 14.64 8.15 10.85
CA ARG A 87 14.81 9.29 11.77
C ARG A 87 13.85 9.27 12.97
N LEU A 88 13.45 8.09 13.44
CA LEU A 88 12.51 7.93 14.58
C LEU A 88 13.01 8.49 15.92
N ASN A 89 14.28 8.85 16.04
CA ASN A 89 14.82 9.56 17.19
C ASN A 89 14.21 10.97 17.34
N GLU A 90 13.81 11.60 16.24
CA GLU A 90 13.24 12.95 16.21
C GLU A 90 11.71 12.94 16.29
N GLN A 91 11.14 13.82 17.12
CA GLN A 91 9.69 13.89 17.34
C GLN A 91 8.90 14.21 16.05
N LYS A 92 9.43 15.07 15.19
CA LYS A 92 8.81 15.44 13.91
C LYS A 92 8.62 14.20 13.01
N TRP A 93 9.69 13.43 12.81
CA TRP A 93 9.66 12.23 11.98
C TRP A 93 8.80 11.13 12.58
N ARG A 94 8.72 11.01 13.91
CA ARG A 94 7.73 10.12 14.55
C ARG A 94 6.29 10.50 14.20
N SER A 95 5.94 11.78 14.26
CA SER A 95 4.61 12.25 13.87
C SER A 95 4.33 11.97 12.40
N ILE A 96 5.30 12.25 11.52
CA ILE A 96 5.18 11.93 10.09
C ILE A 96 4.94 10.43 9.91
N CYS A 97 5.77 9.57 10.53
CA CYS A 97 5.65 8.12 10.44
C CYS A 97 4.27 7.62 10.88
N ARG A 98 3.71 8.17 11.97
CA ARG A 98 2.36 7.82 12.45
C ARG A 98 1.29 8.22 11.44
N ILE A 99 1.37 9.45 10.95
CA ILE A 99 0.37 9.98 10.01
C ILE A 99 0.45 9.22 8.68
N SER A 100 1.65 9.04 8.12
CA SER A 100 1.82 8.35 6.84
C SER A 100 1.41 6.88 6.92
N SER A 101 1.78 6.17 7.99
CA SER A 101 1.34 4.78 8.17
C SER A 101 -0.17 4.65 8.42
N PHE A 102 -0.79 5.60 9.12
CA PHE A 102 -2.25 5.64 9.28
C PHE A 102 -2.98 5.86 7.95
N PHE A 103 -2.54 6.84 7.15
CA PHE A 103 -3.09 7.02 5.80
C PHE A 103 -2.80 5.82 4.90
N GLY A 104 -1.66 5.14 5.09
CA GLY A 104 -1.35 3.89 4.40
C GLY A 104 -2.35 2.77 4.73
N ILE A 105 -2.73 2.63 6.00
CA ILE A 105 -3.78 1.70 6.44
C ILE A 105 -5.10 2.00 5.71
N LEU A 106 -5.54 3.27 5.72
CA LEU A 106 -6.77 3.68 5.05
C LEU A 106 -6.71 3.41 3.55
N LEU A 107 -5.60 3.73 2.90
CA LEU A 107 -5.42 3.53 1.47
C LEU A 107 -5.50 2.04 1.08
N MET A 108 -4.85 1.16 1.85
CA MET A 108 -4.90 -0.28 1.60
C MET A 108 -6.30 -0.85 1.84
N TRP A 109 -6.99 -0.38 2.88
CA TRP A 109 -8.37 -0.77 3.13
C TRP A 109 -9.30 -0.37 1.98
N SER A 110 -9.22 0.88 1.52
CA SER A 110 -10.01 1.37 0.38
C SER A 110 -9.68 0.61 -0.90
N THR A 111 -8.41 0.23 -1.12
CA THR A 111 -7.99 -0.58 -2.28
C THR A 111 -8.61 -1.97 -2.23
N ALA A 112 -8.58 -2.64 -1.08
CA ALA A 112 -9.21 -3.95 -0.93
C ALA A 112 -10.72 -3.89 -1.18
N LEU A 113 -11.41 -2.90 -0.59
CA LEU A 113 -12.84 -2.69 -0.82
C LEU A 113 -13.15 -2.44 -2.29
N PHE A 114 -12.36 -1.62 -2.97
CA PHE A 114 -12.58 -1.30 -4.39
C PHE A 114 -12.69 -2.55 -5.27
N PHE A 115 -11.81 -3.54 -5.07
CA PHE A 115 -11.81 -4.76 -5.86
C PHE A 115 -12.81 -5.82 -5.38
N VAL A 116 -13.25 -5.76 -4.12
CA VAL A 116 -14.24 -6.70 -3.56
C VAL A 116 -15.68 -6.25 -3.82
N LEU A 117 -15.93 -4.94 -3.85
CA LEU A 117 -17.27 -4.35 -3.98
C LEU A 117 -18.08 -4.91 -5.16
N PRO A 118 -17.53 -5.08 -6.37
CA PRO A 118 -18.32 -5.58 -7.49
C PRO A 118 -18.80 -7.03 -7.31
N LEU A 119 -18.02 -7.86 -6.60
CA LEU A 119 -18.45 -9.22 -6.24
C LEU A 119 -19.66 -9.21 -5.31
N THR A 120 -19.77 -8.17 -4.47
CA THR A 120 -20.84 -8.05 -3.47
C THR A 120 -22.07 -7.29 -3.96
N LEU A 121 -21.88 -6.30 -4.83
CA LEU A 121 -22.96 -5.41 -5.31
C LEU A 121 -23.65 -5.97 -6.56
N ASP A 122 -22.86 -6.45 -7.54
CA ASP A 122 -23.38 -6.87 -8.85
C ASP A 122 -23.39 -8.40 -9.02
N GLY A 123 -22.85 -9.13 -8.04
CA GLY A 123 -22.77 -10.59 -8.09
C GLY A 123 -21.94 -11.10 -9.29
N ASN A 124 -21.00 -10.31 -9.79
CA ASN A 124 -20.20 -10.68 -10.95
C ASN A 124 -19.09 -11.68 -10.57
N PHE A 125 -19.46 -12.93 -10.38
CA PHE A 125 -18.59 -14.05 -10.00
C PHE A 125 -17.80 -14.66 -11.16
N GLN A 126 -17.49 -13.88 -12.20
CA GLN A 126 -16.56 -14.34 -13.23
C GLN A 126 -15.20 -14.69 -12.61
N ALA A 127 -14.59 -15.78 -13.08
CA ALA A 127 -13.33 -16.29 -12.52
C ALA A 127 -12.21 -15.24 -12.52
N THR A 128 -12.16 -14.38 -13.55
CA THR A 128 -11.22 -13.26 -13.69
C THR A 128 -11.41 -12.20 -12.62
N ASN A 129 -12.65 -11.83 -12.30
CA ASN A 129 -12.99 -10.85 -11.27
C ASN A 129 -12.67 -11.38 -9.87
N ILE A 130 -13.00 -12.64 -9.60
CA ILE A 130 -12.64 -13.31 -8.32
C ILE A 130 -11.13 -13.36 -8.15
N GLN A 131 -10.40 -13.78 -9.19
CA GLN A 131 -8.94 -13.85 -9.15
C GLN A 131 -8.32 -12.47 -8.92
N THR A 132 -8.81 -11.45 -9.62
CA THR A 132 -8.38 -10.05 -9.46
C THR A 132 -8.63 -9.58 -8.03
N ALA A 133 -9.86 -9.71 -7.52
CA ALA A 133 -10.21 -9.32 -6.16
C ALA A 133 -9.33 -10.00 -5.11
N LEU A 134 -9.09 -11.30 -5.27
CA LEU A 134 -8.25 -12.08 -4.35
C LEU A 134 -6.80 -11.60 -4.36
N VAL A 135 -6.19 -11.44 -5.54
CA VAL A 135 -4.80 -10.98 -5.66
C VAL A 135 -4.62 -9.58 -5.06
N TYR A 136 -5.48 -8.62 -5.44
CA TYR A 136 -5.37 -7.25 -4.93
C TYR A 136 -5.69 -7.16 -3.44
N SER A 137 -6.65 -7.94 -2.93
CA SER A 137 -6.95 -7.99 -1.49
C SER A 137 -5.81 -8.59 -0.68
N MET A 138 -5.15 -9.66 -1.17
CA MET A 138 -3.98 -10.24 -0.52
C MET A 138 -2.81 -9.26 -0.46
N LEU A 139 -2.53 -8.56 -1.57
CA LEU A 139 -1.49 -7.54 -1.62
C LEU A 139 -1.81 -6.37 -0.68
N ALA A 140 -3.04 -5.86 -0.72
CA ALA A 140 -3.51 -4.79 0.16
C ALA A 140 -3.43 -5.20 1.63
N PHE A 141 -3.78 -6.45 1.96
CA PHE A 141 -3.69 -6.97 3.32
C PHE A 141 -2.23 -7.06 3.81
N GLY A 142 -1.31 -7.56 2.97
CA GLY A 142 0.12 -7.58 3.30
C GLY A 142 0.66 -6.18 3.60
N LEU A 143 0.33 -5.21 2.75
CA LEU A 143 0.70 -3.81 2.92
C LEU A 143 0.01 -3.16 4.13
N PHE A 144 -1.23 -3.54 4.43
CA PHE A 144 -1.94 -3.10 5.63
C PHE A 144 -1.19 -3.53 6.89
N ILE A 145 -0.73 -4.79 6.97
CA ILE A 145 0.05 -5.28 8.11
C ILE A 145 1.36 -4.51 8.25
N VAL A 146 2.07 -4.26 7.14
CA VAL A 146 3.31 -3.45 7.16
C VAL A 146 3.05 -2.05 7.72
N ASN A 147 1.98 -1.38 7.28
CA ASN A 147 1.62 -0.06 7.79
C ASN A 147 1.18 -0.11 9.26
N LEU A 148 0.43 -1.12 9.69
CA LEU A 148 0.03 -1.31 11.08
C LEU A 148 1.23 -1.50 12.03
N LEU A 149 2.20 -2.32 11.62
CA LEU A 149 3.44 -2.52 12.36
C LEU A 149 4.26 -1.22 12.43
N THR A 150 4.31 -0.47 11.33
CA THR A 150 5.00 0.83 11.25
C THR A 150 4.37 1.85 12.19
N PHE A 151 3.05 1.94 12.19
CA PHE A 151 2.27 2.80 13.08
C PHE A 151 2.55 2.48 14.55
N THR A 152 2.52 1.19 14.90
CA THR A 152 2.77 0.70 16.26
C THR A 152 4.18 1.07 16.76
N VAL A 153 5.20 0.93 15.90
CA VAL A 153 6.58 1.32 16.23
C VAL A 153 6.67 2.82 16.48
N ALA A 154 6.03 3.63 15.63
CA ALA A 154 6.08 5.07 15.76
C ALA A 154 5.41 5.57 17.05
N GLN A 155 4.33 4.92 17.51
CA GLN A 155 3.68 5.23 18.78
C GLN A 155 4.53 4.87 20.01
N LYS A 156 5.18 3.69 20.02
CA LYS A 156 6.00 3.21 21.16
C LYS A 156 7.29 4.01 21.39
N THR A 157 7.53 5.08 20.64
CA THR A 157 8.75 5.90 20.71
C THR A 157 8.50 7.24 21.41
N SER A 158 7.50 7.33 22.28
CA SER A 158 7.26 8.52 23.08
C SER A 158 8.53 8.89 23.88
N PRO A 159 8.96 10.15 23.87
CA PRO A 159 10.11 10.55 24.66
C PRO A 159 9.78 10.32 26.12
N THR A 160 10.62 9.56 26.82
CA THR A 160 10.76 9.73 28.26
C THR A 160 11.06 11.21 28.45
N LYS A 161 10.13 11.95 29.07
CA LYS A 161 10.42 13.32 29.49
C LYS A 161 11.56 13.25 30.50
N THR A 162 12.79 13.45 30.05
CA THR A 162 13.87 13.82 30.95
C THR A 162 13.86 15.33 31.05
N LYS A 163 13.16 15.80 32.08
CA LYS A 163 13.31 17.00 32.91
C LYS A 163 11.94 17.50 33.34
#